data_AF-A0A1Y0BXY0-F1
#
_entry.id   AF-A0A1Y0BXY0-F1
#
_cell.length_a   1.000
_cell.length_b   1.000
_cell.length_c   1.000
_cell.angle_alpha   90.00
_cell.angle_beta   90.00
_cell.angle_gamma   90.00
#
_symmetry.space_group_name_H-M   'P 1'
#
loop_
_entity.id
_entity.type
_entity.pdbx_description
1 polymer ?
#
loop_
_entity_poly.entity_id
_entity_poly.type
_entity_poly.pdbx_seq_one_letter_code
_entity_poly.pdbx_strand_id
1 'polypeptide(L)'
;MLSRSDIVKLSDDDLTWLRPGDRPGDAIRWLMSRGPAILIVTHRDTAATGYIRGGSVRVRGHRAAVTDRAEWEDAFVAGLLQALRTRDLLDRGADRSLRSVGLDDLRGILHDANVHAAQAITSAVAR
;
A
#
# COMPACT_ATOMS: atom_id res chain seq x y z
N MET A 1 14.87 8.58 6.48
CA MET A 1 13.40 8.63 6.55
C MET A 1 12.80 7.23 6.64
N LEU A 2 13.12 6.31 5.73
CA LEU A 2 12.61 4.91 5.75
C LEU A 2 12.77 4.18 7.10
N SER A 3 13.88 4.40 7.82
CA SER A 3 14.13 3.81 9.14
C SER A 3 13.30 4.39 10.29
N ARG A 4 12.49 5.42 10.01
CA ARG A 4 11.58 6.08 10.96
C ARG A 4 10.11 5.95 10.53
N SER A 5 9.82 5.07 9.57
CA SER A 5 8.47 4.88 9.03
C SER A 5 8.00 3.46 9.33
N ASP A 6 6.84 3.33 10.00
CA ASP A 6 6.22 2.03 10.25
C ASP A 6 5.44 1.49 9.05
N ILE A 7 5.00 2.39 8.16
CA ILE A 7 4.32 2.06 6.91
C ILE A 7 5.07 2.75 5.78
N VAL A 8 5.43 1.98 4.75
CA VAL A 8 6.05 2.50 3.53
C VAL A 8 5.19 2.10 2.35
N LYS A 9 4.78 3.07 1.52
CA LYS A 9 4.14 2.83 0.22
C LYS A 9 5.04 3.37 -0.88
N LEU A 10 5.18 2.60 -1.94
CA LEU A 10 5.88 3.01 -3.15
C LEU A 10 5.27 2.30 -4.37
N SER A 11 5.53 2.79 -5.57
CA SER A 11 5.14 2.14 -6.81
C SER A 11 6.23 1.19 -7.32
N ASP A 12 5.92 0.37 -8.33
CA ASP A 12 6.95 -0.38 -9.08
C ASP A 12 8.03 0.53 -9.69
N ASP A 13 7.64 1.73 -10.12
CA ASP A 13 8.54 2.71 -10.72
C ASP A 13 9.48 3.30 -9.65
N ASP A 14 8.95 3.60 -8.45
CA ASP A 14 9.74 4.02 -7.30
C ASP A 14 10.72 2.93 -6.83
N LEU A 15 10.28 1.66 -6.83
CA LEU A 15 11.13 0.53 -6.44
C LEU A 15 12.33 0.40 -7.40
N THR A 16 12.06 0.52 -8.70
CA THR A 16 13.07 0.48 -9.75
C THR A 16 14.02 1.67 -9.66
N TRP A 17 13.50 2.86 -9.36
CA TRP A 17 14.31 4.06 -9.17
C TRP A 17 15.20 3.97 -7.92
N LEU A 18 14.67 3.43 -6.82
CA LEU A 18 15.39 3.30 -5.55
C LEU A 18 16.47 2.22 -5.57
N ARG A 19 16.23 1.11 -6.29
CA ARG A 19 17.14 -0.03 -6.43
C ARG A 19 17.30 -0.45 -7.89
N PRO A 20 17.96 0.37 -8.73
CA PRO A 20 18.12 0.05 -10.15
C PRO A 20 18.91 -1.24 -10.35
N GLY A 21 18.40 -2.14 -11.19
CA GLY A 21 19.04 -3.41 -11.53
C GLY A 21 18.82 -4.56 -10.54
N ASP A 22 18.20 -4.31 -9.39
CA ASP A 22 17.82 -5.38 -8.46
C ASP A 22 16.65 -6.19 -9.00
N ARG A 23 16.58 -7.47 -8.63
CA ARG A 23 15.33 -8.23 -8.75
C ARG A 23 14.32 -7.62 -7.76
N PRO A 24 13.03 -7.52 -8.12
CA PRO A 24 12.02 -6.92 -7.24
C PRO A 24 12.03 -7.50 -5.82
N GLY A 25 12.13 -8.83 -5.69
CA GLY A 25 12.20 -9.49 -4.38
C GLY A 25 13.41 -9.09 -3.52
N ASP A 26 14.55 -8.73 -4.12
CA ASP A 26 15.75 -8.30 -3.40
C ASP A 26 15.54 -6.89 -2.83
N ALA A 27 14.99 -5.99 -3.64
CA ALA A 27 14.64 -4.63 -3.21
C ALA A 27 13.59 -4.64 -2.09
N ILE A 28 12.58 -5.52 -2.18
CA ILE A 28 11.56 -5.71 -1.14
C ILE A 28 12.17 -6.23 0.16
N ARG A 29 13.02 -7.26 0.10
CA ARG A 29 13.71 -7.78 1.29
C ARG A 29 14.57 -6.72 1.95
N TRP A 30 15.28 -5.91 1.15
CA TRP A 30 16.07 -4.80 1.65
C TRP A 30 15.18 -3.75 2.33
N LEU A 31 14.06 -3.34 1.72
CA LEU A 31 13.13 -2.37 2.32
C LEU A 31 12.54 -2.86 3.64
N MET A 32 12.07 -4.12 3.68
CA MET A 32 11.55 -4.73 4.92
C MET A 32 12.61 -4.80 6.02
N SER A 33 13.88 -5.01 5.66
CA SER A 33 14.99 -5.02 6.64
C SER A 33 15.26 -3.66 7.29
N ARG A 34 14.74 -2.56 6.71
CA ARG A 34 14.92 -1.21 7.25
C ARG A 34 13.99 -0.86 8.41
N GLY A 35 13.02 -1.73 8.73
CA GLY A 35 12.16 -1.59 9.90
C GLY A 35 10.64 -1.38 9.72
N PRO A 36 10.07 -1.12 8.52
CA PRO A 36 8.62 -0.91 8.43
C PRO A 36 7.86 -2.17 8.85
N ALA A 37 6.75 -1.97 9.55
CA ALA A 37 5.82 -3.04 9.88
C ALA A 37 5.05 -3.49 8.63
N ILE A 38 4.68 -2.54 7.77
CA ILE A 38 3.94 -2.78 6.53
C ILE A 38 4.66 -2.07 5.36
N LEU A 39 4.92 -2.81 4.30
CA LEU A 39 5.38 -2.27 3.03
C LEU A 39 4.33 -2.52 1.95
N ILE A 40 4.00 -1.52 1.16
CA ILE A 40 2.99 -1.59 0.10
C ILE A 40 3.62 -1.18 -1.22
N VAL A 41 3.45 -2.04 -2.23
CA VAL A 41 3.84 -1.74 -3.61
C VAL A 41 2.59 -1.59 -4.46
N THR A 42 2.42 -0.44 -5.09
CA THR A 42 1.37 -0.22 -6.10
C THR A 42 1.88 -0.52 -7.50
N HIS A 43 1.03 -1.15 -8.29
CA HIS A 43 1.36 -1.66 -9.62
C HIS A 43 0.62 -0.89 -10.71
N ARG A 44 1.12 -0.99 -11.95
CA ARG A 44 0.51 -0.32 -13.12
C ARG A 44 -0.96 -0.69 -13.36
N ASP A 45 -1.35 -1.91 -13.01
CA ASP A 45 -2.70 -2.45 -13.15
C ASP A 45 -3.63 -2.10 -11.98
N THR A 46 -3.32 -1.02 -11.25
CA THR A 46 -3.99 -0.58 -10.00
C THR A 46 -4.03 -1.66 -8.91
N ALA A 47 -3.27 -2.74 -9.05
CA ALA A 47 -3.11 -3.71 -7.99
C ALA A 47 -2.18 -3.17 -6.90
N ALA A 48 -2.31 -3.72 -5.71
CA ALA A 48 -1.40 -3.46 -4.60
C ALA A 48 -0.94 -4.77 -3.98
N THR A 49 0.35 -4.85 -3.67
CA THR A 49 0.92 -5.96 -2.89
C THR A 49 1.40 -5.40 -1.55
N GLY A 50 0.85 -5.93 -0.46
CA GLY A 50 1.32 -5.65 0.90
C GLY A 50 2.27 -6.73 1.37
N TYR A 51 3.31 -6.31 2.09
CA TYR A 51 4.31 -7.16 2.71
C TYR A 51 4.37 -6.84 4.21
N ILE A 52 4.37 -7.90 5.02
CA ILE A 52 4.56 -7.88 6.46
C ILE A 52 5.59 -8.96 6.81
N ARG A 53 6.02 -9.03 8.08
CA ARG A 53 6.96 -10.09 8.52
C ARG A 53 6.43 -11.50 8.25
N GLY A 54 5.12 -11.70 8.34
CA GLY A 54 4.45 -12.99 8.14
C GLY A 54 4.24 -13.41 6.68
N GLY A 55 4.61 -12.58 5.70
CA GLY A 55 4.43 -12.87 4.27
C GLY A 55 3.87 -11.67 3.50
N SER A 56 3.22 -11.97 2.37
CA SER A 56 2.67 -10.94 1.48
C SER A 56 1.32 -11.34 0.91
N VAL A 57 0.51 -10.33 0.58
CA VAL A 57 -0.76 -10.53 -0.12
C VAL A 57 -0.93 -9.50 -1.23
N ARG A 58 -1.37 -9.96 -2.40
CA ARG A 58 -1.73 -9.10 -3.53
C ARG A 58 -3.24 -8.96 -3.60
N VAL A 59 -3.72 -7.72 -3.75
CA VAL A 59 -5.11 -7.39 -4.08
C VAL A 59 -5.14 -6.80 -5.48
N ARG A 60 -6.08 -7.29 -6.30
CA ARG A 60 -6.28 -6.77 -7.65
C ARG A 60 -6.89 -5.37 -7.58
N GLY A 61 -6.47 -4.51 -8.49
CA GLY A 61 -7.08 -3.21 -8.70
C GLY A 61 -8.47 -3.31 -9.31
N HIS A 62 -9.26 -2.25 -9.16
CA HIS A 62 -10.47 -2.08 -9.94
C HIS A 62 -10.12 -1.60 -11.34
N ARG A 63 -10.60 -2.33 -12.35
CA ARG A 63 -10.41 -2.07 -13.78
C ARG A 63 -11.15 -0.83 -14.30
N ALA A 64 -11.56 0.08 -13.42
CA ALA A 64 -12.06 1.38 -13.88
C ALA A 64 -10.97 2.00 -14.75
N ALA A 65 -11.38 2.65 -15.85
CA ALA A 65 -10.46 3.34 -16.74
C ALA A 65 -9.83 4.49 -15.96
N VAL A 66 -8.76 4.20 -15.24
CA VAL A 66 -7.97 5.16 -14.49
C VAL A 66 -7.20 5.95 -15.54
N THR A 67 -7.81 7.03 -16.02
CA THR A 67 -7.18 7.95 -16.96
C THR A 67 -5.99 8.66 -16.32
N ASP A 68 -6.02 8.83 -14.99
CA ASP A 68 -4.92 9.41 -14.21
C ASP A 68 -4.48 8.50 -13.06
N ARG A 69 -3.30 7.89 -13.22
CA ARG A 69 -2.69 7.02 -12.20
C ARG A 69 -2.27 7.80 -10.96
N ALA A 70 -1.82 9.05 -11.10
CA ALA A 70 -1.38 9.84 -9.97
C ALA A 70 -2.57 10.13 -9.04
N GLU A 71 -3.71 10.51 -9.60
CA GLU A 71 -4.95 10.70 -8.82
C GLU A 71 -5.38 9.42 -8.11
N TRP A 72 -5.27 8.27 -8.78
CA TRP A 72 -5.56 6.98 -8.13
C TRP A 72 -4.58 6.67 -7.00
N GLU A 73 -3.28 6.96 -7.14
CA GLU A 73 -2.30 6.72 -6.09
C GLU A 73 -2.53 7.60 -4.86
N ASP A 74 -2.93 8.85 -5.06
CA ASP A 74 -3.30 9.76 -3.97
C ASP A 74 -4.57 9.28 -3.24
N ALA A 75 -5.60 8.91 -4.00
CA ALA A 75 -6.83 8.37 -3.43
C ALA A 75 -6.61 7.02 -2.73
N PHE A 76 -5.68 6.19 -3.22
CA PHE A 76 -5.29 4.94 -2.57
C PHE A 76 -4.66 5.20 -1.20
N VAL A 77 -3.79 6.20 -1.07
CA VAL A 77 -3.19 6.56 0.23
C VAL A 77 -4.25 7.06 1.21
N ALA A 78 -5.20 7.88 0.75
CA ALA A 78 -6.32 8.31 1.58
C ALA A 78 -7.17 7.12 2.08
N GLY A 79 -7.51 6.20 1.17
CA GLY A 79 -8.23 4.98 1.49
C GLY A 79 -7.46 4.05 2.43
N LEU A 80 -6.15 3.93 2.26
CA LEU A 80 -5.27 3.18 3.13
C LEU A 80 -5.28 3.71 4.56
N LEU A 81 -5.10 5.03 4.73
CA LEU A 81 -5.12 5.66 6.05
C LEU A 81 -6.48 5.52 6.73
N GLN A 82 -7.57 5.67 5.96
CA GLN A 82 -8.92 5.43 6.46
C GLN A 82 -9.10 3.98 6.92
N ALA A 83 -8.68 3.00 6.11
CA ALA A 83 -8.81 1.58 6.41
C ALA A 83 -7.98 1.13 7.63
N LEU A 84 -6.83 1.74 7.85
CA LEU A 84 -6.02 1.54 9.05
C LEU A 84 -6.67 2.17 10.29
N ARG A 85 -7.23 3.37 10.14
CA ARG A 85 -7.90 4.07 11.22
C ARG A 85 -9.19 3.37 11.68
N THR A 86 -9.99 2.83 10.77
CA THR A 86 -11.21 2.08 11.11
C THR A 86 -10.93 0.75 11.83
N ARG A 87 -9.67 0.32 11.85
CA ARG A 87 -9.19 -0.89 12.54
C ARG A 87 -8.36 -0.57 13.79
N ASP A 88 -8.37 0.70 14.24
CA ASP A 88 -7.60 1.20 15.39
C ASP A 88 -6.08 0.96 15.28
N LEU A 89 -5.56 0.81 14.07
CA LEU A 89 -4.13 0.53 13.83
C LEU A 89 -3.24 1.78 13.86
N LEU A 90 -3.83 2.98 13.94
CA LEU A 90 -3.13 4.26 13.97
C LEU A 90 -3.21 4.97 15.33
N ASP A 91 -3.79 4.31 16.34
CA ASP A 91 -3.97 4.88 17.68
C ASP A 91 -2.73 4.71 18.56
N ARG A 92 -2.82 4.99 19.87
CA ARG A 92 -1.68 4.85 20.79
C ARG A 92 -1.14 3.42 20.77
N GLY A 93 0.16 3.27 20.53
CA GLY A 93 0.79 1.95 20.36
C GLY A 93 0.67 1.38 18.95
N ALA A 94 0.42 2.24 17.95
CA ALA A 94 0.37 1.89 16.52
C ALA A 94 1.57 1.03 16.09
N ASP A 95 2.77 1.27 16.62
CA ASP A 95 3.96 0.47 16.32
C ASP A 95 3.78 -1.03 16.61
N ARG A 96 3.18 -1.37 17.76
CA ARG A 96 2.88 -2.76 18.12
C ARG A 96 1.69 -3.29 17.32
N SER A 97 0.63 -2.50 17.19
CA SER A 97 -0.59 -2.90 16.47
C SER A 97 -0.28 -3.21 14.99
N LEU A 98 0.49 -2.36 14.32
CA LEU A 98 0.91 -2.57 12.93
C LEU A 98 1.80 -3.82 12.78
N ARG A 99 2.64 -4.12 13.78
CA ARG A 99 3.49 -5.33 13.77
C ARG A 99 2.71 -6.62 14.04
N SER A 100 1.51 -6.54 14.61
CA SER A 100 0.62 -7.68 14.81
C SER A 100 -0.36 -7.93 13.65
N VAL A 101 -0.40 -7.06 12.63
CA VAL A 101 -1.28 -7.23 11.46
C VAL A 101 -1.03 -8.58 10.78
N GLY A 102 -2.10 -9.36 10.63
CA GLY A 102 -2.09 -10.62 9.89
C GLY A 102 -2.31 -10.43 8.39
N LEU A 103 -2.15 -11.51 7.60
CA LEU A 103 -2.36 -11.47 6.15
C LEU A 103 -3.81 -11.16 5.75
N ASP A 104 -4.79 -11.60 6.54
CA ASP A 104 -6.21 -11.33 6.27
C ASP A 104 -6.57 -9.87 6.54
N ASP A 105 -6.08 -9.29 7.64
CA ASP A 105 -6.22 -7.86 7.93
C ASP A 105 -5.56 -7.02 6.83
N LEU A 106 -4.33 -7.40 6.44
CA LEU A 106 -3.60 -6.73 5.37
C LEU A 106 -4.37 -6.78 4.04
N ARG A 107 -4.96 -7.93 3.70
CA ARG A 107 -5.82 -8.08 2.51
C ARG A 107 -7.02 -7.14 2.58
N GLY A 108 -7.70 -7.07 3.73
CA GLY A 108 -8.84 -6.19 3.95
C GLY A 108 -8.46 -4.71 3.81
N ILE A 109 -7.35 -4.29 4.42
CA ILE A 109 -6.83 -2.92 4.34
C ILE A 109 -6.55 -2.51 2.88
N LEU A 110 -5.86 -3.36 2.12
CA LEU A 110 -5.55 -3.08 0.71
C LEU A 110 -6.79 -3.10 -0.18
N HIS A 111 -7.76 -3.96 0.13
CA HIS A 111 -9.03 -4.00 -0.59
C HIS A 111 -9.83 -2.71 -0.38
N ASP A 112 -9.99 -2.28 0.87
CA ASP A 112 -10.71 -1.04 1.21
C ASP A 112 -10.04 0.18 0.57
N ALA A 113 -8.70 0.24 0.60
CA ALA A 113 -7.94 1.30 -0.06
C ALA A 113 -8.19 1.35 -1.58
N ASN A 114 -8.21 0.19 -2.24
CA ASN A 114 -8.51 0.08 -3.67
C ASN A 114 -9.96 0.48 -4.01
N VAL A 115 -10.93 0.08 -3.19
CA VAL A 115 -12.34 0.45 -3.38
C VAL A 115 -12.52 1.95 -3.22
N HIS A 116 -11.92 2.54 -2.19
CA HIS A 116 -11.96 3.98 -1.96
C HIS A 116 -11.37 4.75 -3.15
N ALA A 117 -10.19 4.34 -3.62
CA ALA A 117 -9.53 4.96 -4.77
C ALA A 117 -10.41 4.91 -6.03
N ALA A 118 -11.01 3.74 -6.31
CA ALA A 118 -11.90 3.57 -7.47
C ALA A 118 -13.15 4.46 -7.42
N GLN A 119 -13.74 4.64 -6.23
CA GLN A 119 -14.89 5.53 -6.03
C GLN A 119 -14.52 7.00 -6.21
N ALA A 120 -13.36 7.41 -5.68
CA ALA A 120 -12.90 8.80 -5.77
C ALA A 120 -12.67 9.23 -7.23
N ILE A 121 -11.97 8.42 -8.02
CA ILE A 121 -11.71 8.75 -9.43
C ILE A 121 -12.95 8.65 -10.32
N THR A 122 -13.88 7.73 -10.04
CA THR A 122 -15.13 7.61 -10.82
C THR A 122 -16.02 8.83 -10.59
N SER A 123 -16.07 9.35 -9.36
CA SER A 123 -16.86 10.55 -9.03
C SER A 123 -16.23 11.85 -9.54
N ALA A 124 -14.91 11.88 -9.77
CA ALA A 124 -14.23 12.99 -10.42
C ALA A 124 -14.56 13.07 -11.92
N VAL A 125 -14.66 11.93 -12.62
CA VAL A 125 -15.00 11.87 -14.07
C VAL A 125 -16.46 12.23 -14.36
N ALA A 126 -17.34 12.11 -13.37
CA ALA A 126 -18.77 12.42 -13.51
C ALA A 126 -19.12 13.90 -13.27
N ARG A 127 -18.14 14.76 -13.00
CA ARG A 127 -18.29 16.21 -12.79
C ARG A 127 -17.73 16.99 -13.97
#